data_AF-A0A4P7L868-F1
#
_entry.id   AF-A0A4P7L868-F1
#
_cell.length_a   1.000
_cell.length_b   1.000
_cell.length_c   1.000
_cell.angle_alpha   90.00
_cell.angle_beta   90.00
_cell.angle_gamma   90.00
#
_symmetry.space_group_name_H-M   'P 1'
#
loop_
_entity.id
_entity.type
_entity.pdbx_description
1 polymer ?
#
loop_
_entity_poly.entity_id
_entity_poly.type
_entity_poly.pdbx_seq_one_letter_code
_entity_poly.pdbx_strand_id
1 'polypeptide(L)'
;MNHALAALPESAFYFHLAAVALLLLSFFSGRAILQVLATREGRRERAQRLARVAIGRLAALGAIWTAIVYGHGAWERAGAHNCRHLPAVDAAVRYAAEYCYLRHDRLLLRVYGEGRGDGRRDGREHLLAHRTITSVGPIHVSWDGQALVYASPAAGTQGRLALPPTWRDRLLARLP
;
A
#
# COMPACT_ATOMS: atom_id res chain seq x y z
N MET A 1 -11.33 38.09 -18.33
CA MET A 1 -11.63 37.83 -16.91
C MET A 1 -11.37 36.36 -16.63
N ASN A 2 -10.58 36.08 -15.59
CA ASN A 2 -10.33 34.78 -14.93
C ASN A 2 -9.25 33.83 -15.52
N HIS A 3 -7.99 34.27 -15.52
CA HIS A 3 -6.81 33.38 -15.53
C HIS A 3 -6.13 33.26 -14.14
N ALA A 4 -6.76 33.75 -13.07
CA ALA A 4 -6.13 33.89 -11.75
C ALA A 4 -6.33 32.70 -10.79
N LEU A 5 -6.79 31.53 -11.25
CA LEU A 5 -6.98 30.34 -10.40
C LEU A 5 -5.99 29.20 -10.67
N ALA A 6 -5.03 29.36 -11.59
CA ALA A 6 -4.20 28.26 -12.08
C ALA A 6 -2.79 28.15 -11.46
N ALA A 7 -2.51 28.81 -10.33
CA ALA A 7 -1.17 28.80 -9.74
C ALA A 7 -1.17 28.82 -8.20
N LEU A 8 -2.04 28.04 -7.57
CA LEU A 8 -1.84 27.70 -6.16
C LEU A 8 -0.99 26.41 -6.10
N PRO A 9 0.19 26.43 -5.46
CA PRO A 9 0.98 25.21 -5.31
C PRO A 9 0.14 24.18 -4.55
N GLU A 10 0.17 22.92 -4.96
CA GLU A 10 -0.65 21.84 -4.38
C GLU A 10 -0.54 21.79 -2.85
N SER A 11 0.61 22.19 -2.29
CA SER A 11 0.85 22.36 -0.86
C SER A 11 -0.15 23.29 -0.17
N ALA A 12 -0.50 24.43 -0.77
CA ALA A 12 -1.45 25.39 -0.20
C ALA A 12 -2.84 24.76 -0.01
N PHE A 13 -3.28 23.93 -0.97
CA PHE A 13 -4.55 23.21 -0.87
C PHE A 13 -4.55 22.24 0.32
N TYR A 14 -3.47 21.48 0.51
CA TYR A 14 -3.34 20.58 1.66
C TYR A 14 -3.30 21.33 3.00
N PHE A 15 -2.62 22.48 3.07
CA PHE A 15 -2.58 23.32 4.27
C PHE A 15 -3.97 23.88 4.62
N HIS A 16 -4.72 24.37 3.64
CA HIS A 16 -6.08 24.85 3.86
C HIS A 16 -7.04 23.73 4.29
N LEU A 17 -6.95 22.56 3.66
CA LEU A 17 -7.73 21.39 4.04
C LEU A 17 -7.43 20.96 5.49
N ALA A 18 -6.15 20.90 5.86
CA ALA A 18 -5.72 20.57 7.21
C ALA A 18 -6.22 21.60 8.24
N ALA A 19 -6.13 22.89 7.93
CA ALA A 19 -6.63 23.96 8.79
C ALA A 19 -8.15 23.87 9.01
N VAL A 20 -8.92 23.65 7.93
CA VAL A 20 -10.37 23.45 8.02
C VAL A 20 -10.71 22.19 8.83
N ALA A 21 -10.00 21.09 8.63
CA ALA A 21 -10.19 19.88 9.41
C ALA A 21 -9.95 20.09 10.91
N LEU A 22 -8.89 20.83 11.28
CA LEU A 22 -8.59 21.19 12.67
C LEU A 22 -9.67 22.11 13.29
N LEU A 23 -10.18 23.08 12.52
CA LEU A 23 -11.26 23.96 12.98
C LEU A 23 -12.55 23.17 13.24
N LEU A 24 -12.93 22.27 12.33
CA LEU A 24 -14.10 21.41 12.53
C LEU A 24 -13.89 20.49 13.74
N LEU A 25 -12.72 19.85 13.86
CA LEU A 25 -12.41 18.99 14.99
C LEU A 25 -12.52 19.73 16.33
N SER A 26 -11.96 20.94 16.42
CA SER A 26 -12.01 21.75 17.63
C SER A 26 -13.42 22.21 17.96
N PHE A 27 -14.20 22.63 16.96
CA PHE A 27 -15.61 23.02 17.14
C PHE A 27 -16.48 21.87 17.65
N PHE A 28 -16.38 20.68 17.03
CA PHE A 28 -17.15 19.51 17.45
C PHE A 28 -16.73 19.01 18.84
N SER A 29 -15.43 19.03 19.13
CA SER A 29 -14.90 18.66 20.46
C SER A 29 -15.39 19.64 21.53
N GLY A 30 -15.33 20.95 21.25
CA GLY A 30 -15.81 22.00 22.15
C GLY A 30 -17.31 21.86 22.45
N ARG A 31 -18.14 21.64 21.41
CA ARG A 31 -19.58 21.37 21.60
C ARG A 31 -19.84 20.14 22.46
N ALA A 32 -19.11 19.04 22.23
CA ALA A 32 -19.25 17.83 23.01
C ALA A 32 -18.88 18.05 24.49
N ILE A 33 -17.79 18.76 24.75
CA ILE A 33 -17.35 19.12 26.11
C ILE A 33 -18.40 19.99 26.81
N LEU A 34 -18.89 21.03 26.14
CA LEU A 34 -19.94 21.91 26.69
C LEU A 34 -21.22 21.12 27.02
N GLN A 35 -21.63 20.19 26.16
CA GLN A 35 -22.81 19.35 26.39
C GLN A 35 -22.65 18.39 27.58
N VAL A 36 -21.43 17.91 27.84
CA VAL A 36 -21.11 17.08 29.01
C VAL A 36 -21.07 17.92 30.28
N LEU A 37 -20.56 19.16 30.21
CA LEU A 37 -20.40 20.03 31.37
C LEU A 37 -21.71 20.72 31.80
N ALA A 38 -22.63 20.98 30.87
CA ALA A 38 -23.86 21.75 31.08
C ALA A 38 -24.78 21.27 32.21
N THR A 39 -24.68 20.00 32.64
CA THR A 39 -25.50 19.44 33.72
C THR A 39 -24.67 18.49 34.59
N ARG A 40 -24.82 18.54 35.92
CA ARG A 40 -24.05 17.70 36.86
C ARG A 40 -24.49 16.23 36.87
N GLU A 41 -25.78 15.96 36.69
CA GLU A 41 -26.34 14.61 36.73
C GLU A 41 -26.07 13.84 35.42
N GLY A 42 -25.74 12.54 35.51
CA GLY A 42 -25.52 11.69 34.32
C GLY A 42 -24.30 12.07 33.47
N ARG A 43 -23.39 12.91 33.96
CA ARG A 43 -22.18 13.36 33.24
C ARG A 43 -21.28 12.20 32.81
N ARG A 44 -21.06 11.23 33.72
CA ARG A 44 -20.23 10.03 33.44
C ARG A 44 -20.84 9.18 32.32
N GLU A 45 -22.15 8.93 32.37
CA GLU A 45 -22.84 8.12 31.35
C GLU A 45 -22.82 8.79 29.96
N ARG A 46 -23.04 10.11 29.90
CA ARG A 46 -22.95 10.87 28.65
C ARG A 46 -21.52 10.94 28.11
N ALA A 47 -20.53 11.16 28.96
CA ALA A 47 -19.13 11.13 28.56
C ALA A 47 -18.74 9.75 28.01
N GLN A 48 -19.17 8.65 28.66
CA GLN A 48 -18.94 7.29 28.17
C GLN A 48 -19.65 7.03 26.84
N ARG A 49 -20.90 7.47 26.67
CA ARG A 49 -21.63 7.34 25.40
C ARG A 49 -20.91 8.09 24.27
N LEU A 50 -20.49 9.33 24.51
CA LEU A 50 -19.73 10.12 23.53
C LEU A 50 -18.38 9.49 23.21
N ALA A 51 -17.66 8.99 24.22
CA ALA A 51 -16.38 8.30 24.02
C ALA A 51 -16.55 7.05 23.16
N ARG A 52 -17.58 6.21 23.40
CA ARG A 52 -17.87 5.03 22.56
C ARG A 52 -18.19 5.42 21.12
N VAL A 53 -18.98 6.47 20.91
CA VAL A 53 -19.30 6.97 19.56
C VAL A 53 -18.03 7.50 18.87
N ALA A 54 -17.18 8.23 19.59
CA ALA A 54 -15.93 8.75 19.06
C ALA A 54 -14.97 7.62 18.69
N ILE A 55 -14.78 6.63 19.56
CA ILE A 55 -13.97 5.43 19.29
C ILE A 55 -14.51 4.69 18.07
N GLY A 56 -15.82 4.47 17.98
CA GLY A 56 -16.45 3.82 16.83
C GLY A 56 -16.21 4.58 15.52
N ARG A 57 -16.31 5.91 15.54
CA ARG A 57 -16.03 6.75 14.37
C ARG A 57 -14.55 6.70 13.96
N LEU A 58 -13.64 6.77 14.92
CA LEU A 58 -12.20 6.65 14.65
C LEU A 58 -11.85 5.28 14.08
N ALA A 59 -12.43 4.20 14.62
CA ALA A 59 -12.27 2.85 14.09
C ALA A 59 -12.81 2.73 12.66
N ALA A 60 -13.97 3.31 12.37
CA ALA A 60 -14.53 3.33 11.01
C ALA A 60 -13.65 4.12 10.04
N LEU A 61 -13.13 5.28 10.44
CA LEU A 61 -12.20 6.06 9.62
C LEU A 61 -10.90 5.30 9.35
N GLY A 62 -10.34 4.62 10.36
CA GLY A 62 -9.19 3.74 10.20
C GLY A 62 -9.47 2.58 9.22
N ALA A 63 -10.64 1.95 9.32
CA ALA A 63 -11.06 0.89 8.40
C ALA A 63 -11.25 1.39 6.96
N ILE A 64 -11.85 2.57 6.76
CA ILE A 64 -12.00 3.18 5.44
C ILE A 64 -10.63 3.55 4.87
N TRP A 65 -9.77 4.17 5.66
CA TRP A 65 -8.41 4.55 5.23
C TRP A 65 -7.61 3.34 4.79
N THR A 66 -7.61 2.27 5.59
CA THR A 66 -6.97 1.01 5.22
C THR A 66 -7.57 0.43 3.95
N ALA A 67 -8.90 0.36 3.82
CA ALA A 67 -9.55 -0.09 2.60
C ALA A 67 -9.15 0.72 1.35
N ILE A 68 -9.03 2.05 1.46
CA ILE A 68 -8.59 2.91 0.35
C ILE A 68 -7.13 2.62 -0.02
N VAL A 69 -6.22 2.64 0.95
CA VAL A 69 -4.78 2.42 0.71
C VAL A 69 -4.53 1.04 0.11
N TYR A 70 -5.16 0.00 0.67
CA TYR A 70 -5.02 -1.36 0.15
C TYR A 70 -5.73 -1.54 -1.20
N GLY A 71 -6.94 -1.00 -1.36
CA GLY A 71 -7.70 -1.07 -2.61
C GLY A 71 -6.98 -0.39 -3.78
N HIS A 72 -6.35 0.77 -3.52
CA HIS A 72 -5.53 1.45 -4.51
C HIS A 72 -4.33 0.60 -4.94
N GLY A 73 -3.60 0.01 -3.98
CA GLY A 73 -2.47 -0.87 -4.28
C GLY A 73 -2.88 -2.12 -5.08
N ALA A 74 -4.00 -2.75 -4.72
CA ALA A 74 -4.54 -3.90 -5.46
C ALA A 74 -4.95 -3.52 -6.89
N TRP A 75 -5.61 -2.38 -7.07
CA TRP A 75 -6.03 -1.88 -8.38
C TRP A 75 -4.84 -1.54 -9.28
N GLU A 76 -3.79 -0.91 -8.73
CA GLU A 76 -2.54 -0.67 -9.46
C GLU A 76 -1.92 -1.98 -9.96
N ARG A 77 -1.85 -3.01 -9.09
CA ARG A 77 -1.29 -4.32 -9.45
C ARG A 77 -2.15 -5.08 -10.47
N ALA A 78 -3.47 -4.84 -10.50
CA ALA A 78 -4.36 -5.38 -11.52
C ALA A 78 -4.09 -4.78 -12.91
N GLY A 79 -3.55 -3.56 -12.97
CA GLY A 79 -3.09 -2.89 -14.20
C GLY A 79 -1.69 -3.30 -14.67
N ALA A 80 -1.11 -4.36 -14.10
CA ALA A 80 0.20 -4.87 -14.49
C ALA A 80 0.18 -5.37 -15.95
N HIS A 81 1.20 -5.00 -16.71
CA HIS A 81 1.34 -5.33 -18.13
C HIS A 81 2.81 -5.64 -18.48
N ASN A 82 3.04 -6.20 -19.67
CA ASN A 82 4.39 -6.58 -20.13
C ASN A 82 5.15 -7.47 -19.14
N CYS A 83 4.45 -8.46 -18.59
CA CYS A 83 5.03 -9.40 -17.64
C CYS A 83 6.07 -10.31 -18.32
N ARG A 84 7.22 -10.46 -17.68
CA ARG A 84 8.29 -11.35 -18.11
C ARG A 84 8.61 -12.34 -17.00
N HIS A 85 8.64 -13.61 -17.39
CA HIS A 85 8.94 -14.71 -16.49
C HIS A 85 10.44 -15.00 -16.50
N LEU A 86 11.01 -15.21 -15.31
CA LEU A 86 12.41 -15.54 -15.10
C LEU A 86 12.47 -16.88 -14.38
N PRO A 87 12.71 -17.98 -15.13
CA PRO A 87 12.97 -19.25 -14.49
C PRO A 87 14.26 -19.16 -13.68
N ALA A 88 14.30 -19.83 -12.54
CA ALA A 88 15.52 -19.96 -11.77
C ALA A 88 16.46 -20.99 -12.41
N VAL A 89 17.76 -20.69 -12.40
CA VAL A 89 18.77 -21.49 -13.12
C VAL A 89 19.43 -22.56 -12.22
N ASP A 90 19.39 -22.43 -10.88
CA ASP A 90 20.19 -23.27 -9.95
C ASP A 90 19.46 -23.69 -8.64
N ALA A 91 20.05 -23.54 -7.44
CA ALA A 91 19.42 -23.88 -6.14
C ALA A 91 18.05 -23.18 -5.91
N ALA A 92 17.78 -22.14 -6.69
CA ALA A 92 16.51 -21.45 -6.78
C ALA A 92 15.49 -22.12 -7.71
N VAL A 93 15.77 -23.28 -8.33
CA VAL A 93 14.85 -24.07 -9.21
C VAL A 93 13.48 -24.26 -8.55
N ARG A 94 13.44 -24.25 -7.21
CA ARG A 94 12.22 -24.27 -6.40
C ARG A 94 11.38 -22.99 -6.41
N TYR A 95 11.83 -21.99 -7.14
CA TYR A 95 11.25 -20.66 -7.18
C TYR A 95 11.21 -20.17 -8.63
N ALA A 96 10.17 -19.42 -8.93
CA ALA A 96 10.05 -18.69 -10.18
C ALA A 96 9.86 -17.20 -9.86
N ALA A 97 10.37 -16.32 -10.72
CA ALA A 97 10.17 -14.89 -10.58
C ALA A 97 9.46 -14.36 -11.82
N GLU A 98 8.69 -13.30 -11.62
CA GLU A 98 8.04 -12.55 -12.68
C GLU A 98 8.20 -11.07 -12.36
N TYR A 99 8.50 -10.27 -13.37
CA TYR A 99 8.33 -8.83 -13.25
C TYR A 99 7.34 -8.32 -14.29
N CYS A 100 6.49 -7.40 -13.86
CA CYS A 100 5.52 -6.72 -14.70
C CYS A 100 5.68 -5.21 -14.55
N TYR A 101 5.44 -4.46 -15.62
CA TYR A 101 5.38 -3.01 -15.57
C TYR A 101 4.02 -2.53 -15.06
N LEU A 102 4.04 -1.48 -14.26
CA LEU A 102 2.88 -0.77 -13.74
C LEU A 102 2.84 0.64 -14.32
N ARG A 103 1.72 1.35 -14.11
CA ARG A 103 1.64 2.78 -14.44
C ARG A 103 2.55 3.62 -13.52
N HIS A 104 2.98 4.77 -14.04
CA HIS A 104 3.80 5.77 -13.33
C HIS A 104 5.19 5.25 -12.95
N ASP A 105 5.94 4.72 -13.91
CA ASP A 105 7.35 4.31 -13.74
C ASP A 105 7.55 3.39 -12.54
N ARG A 106 6.65 2.41 -12.40
CA ARG A 106 6.69 1.40 -11.35
C ARG A 106 6.72 0.01 -11.95
N LEU A 107 7.28 -0.91 -11.19
CA LEU A 107 7.44 -2.29 -11.55
C LEU A 107 6.99 -3.17 -10.39
N LEU A 108 6.28 -4.24 -10.72
CA LEU A 108 5.84 -5.25 -9.79
C LEU A 108 6.72 -6.48 -9.96
N LEU A 109 7.52 -6.80 -8.96
CA LEU A 109 8.30 -8.02 -8.88
C LEU A 109 7.53 -9.03 -8.04
N ARG A 110 7.36 -10.25 -8.54
CA ARG A 110 6.69 -11.36 -7.87
C ARG A 110 7.60 -12.57 -7.83
N VAL A 111 7.58 -13.28 -6.71
CA VAL A 111 8.27 -14.55 -6.53
C VAL A 111 7.27 -15.61 -6.13
N TYR A 112 7.29 -16.70 -6.86
CA TYR A 112 6.43 -17.86 -6.70
C TYR A 112 7.26 -19.03 -6.19
N GLY A 113 6.62 -19.90 -5.39
CA GLY A 113 7.17 -21.20 -5.03
C GLY A 113 6.80 -22.27 -6.05
N GLU A 114 7.60 -23.33 -6.12
CA GLU A 114 7.35 -24.50 -6.96
C GLU A 114 5.95 -25.08 -6.70
N GLY A 115 5.05 -24.80 -7.63
CA GLY A 115 3.89 -25.64 -7.92
C GLY A 115 4.13 -26.28 -9.28
N ARG A 116 4.98 -27.32 -9.32
CA ARG A 116 5.21 -28.26 -10.43
C ARG A 116 5.22 -27.59 -11.82
N GLY A 117 6.43 -27.30 -12.30
CA GLY A 117 6.67 -26.77 -13.64
C GLY A 117 5.88 -27.53 -14.72
N ASP A 118 4.98 -26.81 -15.35
CA ASP A 118 4.65 -26.95 -16.75
C ASP A 118 3.93 -25.65 -17.11
N GLY A 119 4.26 -25.03 -18.25
CA GLY A 119 3.81 -23.68 -18.65
C GLY A 119 2.29 -23.56 -18.86
N ARG A 120 1.51 -23.80 -17.80
CA ARG A 120 0.07 -23.95 -17.79
C ARG A 120 -0.52 -22.86 -16.92
N ARG A 121 -1.18 -21.95 -17.60
CA ARG A 121 -1.93 -20.76 -17.17
C ARG A 121 -2.96 -20.94 -16.03
N ASP A 122 -3.07 -22.13 -15.42
CA ASP A 122 -4.15 -22.51 -14.49
C ASP A 122 -3.71 -23.31 -13.24
N GLY A 123 -2.42 -23.57 -13.03
CA GLY A 123 -1.91 -24.12 -11.77
C GLY A 123 -1.56 -22.98 -10.82
N ARG A 124 -2.22 -22.86 -9.66
CA ARG A 124 -2.00 -21.75 -8.70
C ARG A 124 -0.56 -21.74 -8.19
N GLU A 125 0.33 -21.08 -8.91
CA GLU A 125 1.66 -20.72 -8.45
C GLU A 125 1.52 -19.98 -7.12
N HIS A 126 2.09 -20.52 -6.04
CA HIS A 126 1.90 -19.94 -4.71
C HIS A 126 2.77 -18.69 -4.61
N LEU A 127 2.15 -17.51 -4.70
CA LEU A 127 2.85 -16.24 -4.52
C LEU A 127 3.46 -16.20 -3.12
N LEU A 128 4.79 -16.18 -3.05
CA LEU A 128 5.53 -16.17 -1.80
C LEU A 128 5.93 -14.76 -1.37
N ALA A 129 6.17 -13.89 -2.35
CA ALA A 129 6.55 -12.51 -2.11
C ALA A 129 6.22 -11.64 -3.32
N HIS A 130 5.93 -10.37 -3.07
CA HIS A 130 5.89 -9.35 -4.11
C HIS A 130 6.54 -8.05 -3.62
N ARG A 131 7.06 -7.24 -4.55
CA ARG A 131 7.61 -5.91 -4.27
C ARG A 131 7.23 -4.97 -5.39
N THR A 132 6.80 -3.77 -5.03
CA THR A 132 6.60 -2.68 -5.98
C THR A 132 7.82 -1.77 -5.90
N ILE A 133 8.47 -1.55 -7.03
CA ILE A 133 9.74 -0.83 -7.15
C ILE A 133 9.53 0.32 -8.13
N THR A 134 10.06 1.50 -7.82
CA THR A 134 10.14 2.60 -8.78
C THR A 134 11.21 2.28 -9.82
N SER A 135 10.84 2.28 -11.10
CA SER A 135 11.71 1.97 -12.22
C SER A 135 11.45 2.93 -13.36
N VAL A 136 12.43 3.80 -13.61
CA VAL A 136 12.47 4.69 -14.77
C VAL A 136 13.31 3.97 -15.82
N GLY A 137 12.69 3.12 -16.63
CA GLY A 137 13.36 2.40 -17.72
C GLY A 137 13.59 0.89 -17.50
N PRO A 138 14.53 0.26 -18.22
CA PRO A 138 14.75 -1.19 -18.16
C PRO A 138 15.33 -1.60 -16.81
N ILE A 139 14.78 -2.69 -16.25
CA ILE A 139 15.26 -3.30 -15.01
C ILE A 139 16.16 -4.49 -15.35
N HIS A 140 17.23 -4.66 -14.58
CA HIS A 140 18.03 -5.88 -14.56
C HIS A 140 17.59 -6.73 -13.38
N VAL A 141 17.13 -7.94 -13.65
CA VAL A 141 16.74 -8.92 -12.65
C VAL A 141 17.55 -10.19 -12.89
N SER A 142 18.25 -10.66 -11.86
CA SER A 142 19.06 -11.87 -11.93
C SER A 142 18.97 -12.68 -10.64
N TRP A 143 19.22 -13.99 -10.77
CA TRP A 143 19.31 -14.89 -9.63
C TRP A 143 20.76 -14.95 -9.14
N ASP A 144 20.93 -14.87 -7.83
CA ASP A 144 22.21 -15.01 -7.12
C ASP A 144 22.22 -16.32 -6.28
N GLY A 145 21.43 -17.31 -6.70
CA GLY A 145 21.23 -18.60 -6.01
C GLY A 145 20.42 -18.51 -4.72
N GLN A 146 20.79 -17.61 -3.81
CA GLN A 146 20.12 -17.40 -2.51
C GLN A 146 19.21 -16.18 -2.48
N ALA A 147 19.17 -15.41 -3.55
CA ALA A 147 18.32 -14.24 -3.64
C ALA A 147 17.98 -13.88 -5.09
N LEU A 148 16.89 -13.14 -5.24
CA LEU A 148 16.59 -12.40 -6.46
C LEU A 148 17.17 -11.00 -6.32
N VAL A 149 18.13 -10.67 -7.16
CA VAL A 149 18.76 -9.34 -7.20
C VAL A 149 18.11 -8.54 -8.31
N TYR A 150 17.75 -7.30 -8.00
CA TYR A 150 17.19 -6.38 -8.98
C TYR A 150 17.88 -5.03 -8.90
N ALA A 151 18.11 -4.42 -10.06
CA ALA A 151 18.69 -3.10 -10.18
C ALA A 151 18.02 -2.35 -11.34
N SER A 152 17.66 -1.09 -11.09
CA SER A 152 17.17 -0.13 -12.08
C SER A 152 18.16 1.04 -12.13
N PRO A 153 19.20 0.98 -12.99
CA PRO A 153 20.27 1.96 -13.02
C PRO A 153 19.77 3.41 -13.15
N ALA A 154 18.76 3.61 -13.99
CA ALA A 154 18.17 4.92 -14.26
C ALA A 154 17.28 5.45 -13.11
N ALA A 155 16.83 4.59 -12.19
CA ALA A 155 16.10 5.02 -10.98
C ALA A 155 17.00 5.05 -9.74
N GLY A 156 18.26 4.62 -9.85
CA GLY A 156 19.15 4.42 -8.69
C GLY A 156 18.64 3.40 -7.67
N THR A 157 17.63 2.59 -8.02
CA THR A 157 17.03 1.60 -7.11
C THR A 157 17.71 0.24 -7.30
N GLN A 158 18.32 -0.26 -6.22
CA GLN A 158 18.88 -1.61 -6.16
C GLN A 158 18.31 -2.31 -4.93
N GLY A 159 18.02 -3.61 -5.06
CA GLY A 159 17.56 -4.40 -3.94
C GLY A 159 17.81 -5.88 -4.12
N ARG A 160 17.66 -6.60 -3.01
CA ARG A 160 17.84 -8.04 -2.92
C ARG A 160 16.66 -8.62 -2.16
N LEU A 161 16.01 -9.61 -2.76
CA LEU A 161 14.96 -10.38 -2.12
C LEU A 161 15.52 -11.75 -1.75
N ALA A 162 15.78 -11.96 -0.46
CA ALA A 162 16.36 -13.19 0.06
C ALA A 162 15.41 -14.39 -0.12
N LEU A 163 16.00 -15.56 -0.40
CA LEU A 163 15.32 -16.84 -0.49
C LEU A 163 15.80 -17.75 0.67
N PRO A 164 14.89 -18.44 1.38
CA PRO A 164 13.44 -18.37 1.25
C PRO A 164 12.88 -17.00 1.70
N PRO A 165 11.75 -16.55 1.13
CA PRO A 165 11.10 -15.30 1.55
C PRO A 165 10.73 -15.35 3.03
N THR A 166 10.82 -14.19 3.69
CA THR A 166 10.51 -14.08 5.11
C THR A 166 9.02 -14.36 5.37
N TRP A 167 8.68 -14.72 6.60
CA TRP A 167 7.27 -14.90 6.99
C TRP A 167 6.43 -13.65 6.72
N ARG A 168 7.04 -12.46 6.88
CA ARG A 168 6.40 -11.17 6.61
C ARG A 168 6.11 -11.00 5.13
N ASP A 169 7.05 -11.36 4.26
CA ASP A 169 6.85 -11.31 2.81
C ASP A 169 5.71 -12.23 2.37
N ARG A 170 5.63 -13.44 2.95
CA ARG A 170 4.55 -14.40 2.68
C ARG A 170 3.19 -13.91 3.18
N LEU A 171 3.15 -13.25 4.33
CA LEU A 171 1.92 -12.67 4.85
C LEU A 171 1.41 -11.55 3.94
N LEU A 172 2.31 -10.65 3.52
CA LEU A 172 1.97 -9.55 2.63
C LEU A 172 1.55 -10.05 1.23
N ALA A 173 2.19 -11.10 0.72
CA ALA A 173 1.83 -11.72 -0.56
C ALA A 173 0.42 -12.33 -0.59
N ARG A 174 -0.15 -12.67 0.57
CA ARG A 174 -1.54 -13.18 0.67
C ARG A 174 -2.58 -12.07 0.68
N LEU A 175 -2.14 -10.82 0.84
CA LEU A 175 -3.01 -9.66 0.77
C LEU A 175 -3.05 -9.17 -0.70
N PRO A 176 -4.24 -8.81 -1.22
CA PRO A 176 -4.40 -8.35 -2.60
C PRO A 176 -3.58 -7.08 -2.92
#